data_AF-A0A7H0YGZ1-F1
#
_entry.id   AF-A0A7H0YGZ1-F1
#
_cell.length_a   1.000
_cell.length_b   1.000
_cell.length_c   1.000
_cell.angle_alpha   90.00
_cell.angle_beta   90.00
_cell.angle_gamma   90.00
#
_symmetry.space_group_name_H-M   'P 1'
#
loop_
_entity.id
_entity.type
_entity.pdbx_description
1 polymer ?
#
loop_
_entity_poly.entity_id
_entity_poly.type
_entity_poly.pdbx_seq_one_letter_code
_entity_poly.pdbx_strand_id
1 'polypeptide(L)'
;MAQGLRIWGNKKLNPSITITSGYNDELRLTADGVEYVASIAPGEYEVRHEFFDAPDLLAVLNQALKNAKAPITARLGGIHDDTPRTVIVFEHQGADPAAVLEIDIRSTCYSTLIESIYGTEDAVQ
;
A
#
# COMPACT_ATOMS: atom_id res chain seq x y z
N MET A 1 7.29 0.08 -21.25
CA MET A 1 6.53 -0.81 -20.35
C MET A 1 5.66 0.12 -19.52
N ALA A 2 4.35 0.20 -19.82
CA ALA A 2 3.47 1.11 -19.11
C ALA A 2 3.32 0.61 -17.67
N GLN A 3 3.59 1.48 -16.70
CA GLN A 3 3.43 1.15 -15.29
C GLN A 3 1.91 1.26 -14.97
N GLY A 4 1.38 0.38 -14.14
CA GLY A 4 -0.06 0.36 -13.87
C GLY A 4 -0.48 1.48 -12.92
N LEU A 5 -1.80 1.73 -12.86
CA LEU A 5 -2.44 2.69 -11.95
C LEU A 5 -1.86 2.62 -10.53
N ARG A 6 -1.54 3.78 -9.95
CA ARG A 6 -1.00 3.90 -8.59
C ARG A 6 -1.94 4.63 -7.66
N ILE A 7 -2.06 4.13 -6.44
CA ILE A 7 -2.69 4.83 -5.32
C ILE A 7 -1.66 5.12 -4.25
N TRP A 8 -1.58 6.40 -3.89
CA TRP A 8 -0.71 6.88 -2.83
C TRP A 8 -1.52 6.99 -1.54
N GLY A 9 -1.12 6.26 -0.52
CA GLY A 9 -1.53 6.56 0.85
C GLY A 9 -1.03 7.95 1.26
N ASN A 10 -1.54 8.47 2.36
CA ASN A 10 -1.18 9.79 2.85
C ASN A 10 -0.53 9.75 4.24
N LYS A 11 -0.59 8.59 4.91
CA LYS A 11 0.02 8.40 6.24
C LYS A 11 1.53 8.50 6.15
N LYS A 12 2.12 9.44 6.90
CA LYS A 12 3.54 9.37 7.22
C LYS A 12 3.80 8.11 8.04
N LEU A 13 4.54 7.17 7.46
CA LEU A 13 4.90 5.93 8.15
C LEU A 13 5.74 6.24 9.39
N ASN A 14 5.50 5.50 10.46
CA ASN A 14 6.34 5.56 11.64
C ASN A 14 7.63 4.78 11.40
N PRO A 15 8.75 5.15 12.04
CA PRO A 15 10.02 4.40 11.93
C PRO A 15 9.90 2.94 12.40
N SER A 16 8.92 2.63 13.26
CA SER A 16 8.52 1.29 13.62
C SER A 16 7.00 1.16 13.50
N ILE A 17 6.55 0.11 12.82
CA ILE A 17 5.13 -0.21 12.60
C ILE A 17 4.85 -1.57 13.23
N THR A 18 3.90 -1.57 14.19
CA THR A 18 3.41 -2.80 14.80
C THR A 18 2.10 -3.23 14.14
N ILE A 19 2.09 -4.43 13.57
CA ILE A 19 0.88 -5.12 13.10
C ILE A 19 0.49 -6.17 14.15
N THR A 20 -0.73 -6.05 14.66
CA THR A 20 -1.32 -6.93 15.67
C THR A 20 -2.48 -7.68 15.05
N SER A 21 -2.49 -9.01 15.22
CA SER A 21 -3.54 -9.85 14.65
C SER A 21 -4.92 -9.47 15.19
N GLY A 22 -5.89 -9.36 14.29
CA GLY A 22 -7.27 -8.97 14.57
C GLY A 22 -7.47 -7.48 14.86
N TYR A 23 -6.43 -6.64 14.78
CA TYR A 23 -6.52 -5.21 15.08
C TYR A 23 -6.19 -4.32 13.89
N ASN A 24 -5.07 -4.57 13.20
CA ASN A 24 -4.61 -3.75 12.06
C ASN A 24 -3.89 -4.60 11.00
N ASP A 25 -4.35 -5.84 10.83
CA ASP A 25 -3.76 -6.90 10.01
C ASP A 25 -4.54 -7.23 8.73
N GLU A 26 -5.53 -6.43 8.34
CA GLU A 26 -6.35 -6.68 7.16
C GLU A 26 -6.31 -5.47 6.22
N LEU A 27 -5.93 -5.72 4.96
CA LEU A 27 -6.04 -4.79 3.84
C LEU A 27 -7.15 -5.25 2.91
N ARG A 28 -8.14 -4.38 2.69
CA ARG A 28 -9.24 -4.55 1.75
C ARG A 28 -9.05 -3.59 0.58
N LEU A 29 -9.12 -4.13 -0.62
CA LEU A 29 -9.01 -3.34 -1.85
C LEU A 29 -9.89 -3.92 -2.94
N THR A 30 -10.23 -3.09 -3.92
CA THR A 30 -10.90 -3.51 -5.15
C THR A 30 -9.95 -3.26 -6.30
N ALA A 31 -9.74 -4.27 -7.16
CA ALA A 31 -9.00 -4.12 -8.40
C ALA A 31 -9.84 -4.67 -9.56
N ASP A 32 -10.02 -3.88 -10.62
CA ASP A 32 -10.81 -4.24 -11.80
C ASP A 32 -12.22 -4.77 -11.47
N GLY A 33 -12.85 -4.18 -10.45
CA GLY A 33 -14.19 -4.56 -9.97
C GLY A 33 -14.24 -5.82 -9.09
N VAL A 34 -13.10 -6.42 -8.77
CA VAL A 34 -12.98 -7.59 -7.88
C VAL A 34 -12.46 -7.16 -6.50
N GLU A 35 -13.18 -7.55 -5.44
CA GLU A 35 -12.75 -7.30 -4.06
C GLU A 35 -11.69 -8.34 -3.61
N TYR A 36 -10.64 -7.86 -2.96
CA TYR A 36 -9.57 -8.65 -2.38
C TYR A 36 -9.40 -8.31 -0.91
N VAL A 37 -9.16 -9.35 -0.11
CA VAL A 37 -8.85 -9.22 1.31
C VAL A 37 -7.51 -9.89 1.57
N ALA A 38 -6.52 -9.10 1.97
CA ALA A 38 -5.17 -9.54 2.26
C ALA A 38 -4.88 -9.47 3.76
N SER A 39 -4.57 -10.63 4.35
CA SER A 39 -4.15 -10.75 5.75
C SER A 39 -2.64 -10.52 5.87
N ILE A 40 -2.26 -9.46 6.58
CA ILE A 40 -0.88 -9.05 6.84
C ILE A 40 -0.37 -9.83 8.06
N ALA A 41 0.83 -10.40 7.96
CA ALA A 41 1.42 -11.09 9.10
C ALA A 41 1.62 -10.11 10.28
N PRO A 42 1.37 -10.53 11.53
CA PRO A 42 1.69 -9.71 12.69
C PRO A 42 3.20 -9.62 12.89
N GLY A 43 3.65 -8.51 13.45
CA GLY A 43 5.07 -8.25 13.65
C GLY A 43 5.35 -6.77 13.91
N GLU A 44 6.62 -6.49 14.21
CA GLU A 44 7.15 -5.13 14.26
C GLU A 44 8.10 -4.94 13.09
N TYR A 45 7.88 -3.89 12.31
CA TYR A 45 8.58 -3.63 11.06
C TYR A 45 9.24 -2.27 11.07
N GLU A 46 10.54 -2.24 10.80
CA GLU A 46 11.29 -0.99 10.67
C GLU A 46 11.03 -0.30 9.33
N VAL A 47 10.92 1.03 9.38
CA VAL A 47 10.89 1.91 8.21
C VAL A 47 12.06 2.89 8.30
N ARG A 48 12.94 2.85 7.30
CA ARG A 48 14.12 3.69 7.20
C ARG A 48 13.85 4.82 6.20
N HIS A 49 13.32 5.91 6.70
CA HIS A 49 12.97 7.09 5.88
C HIS A 49 14.16 7.66 5.10
N GLU A 50 15.34 7.68 5.71
CA GLU A 50 16.58 8.20 5.11
C GLU A 50 17.00 7.41 3.85
N PHE A 51 16.67 6.13 3.81
CA PHE A 51 16.99 5.21 2.72
C PHE A 51 15.79 4.85 1.87
N PHE A 52 14.63 5.41 2.19
CA PHE A 52 13.38 5.12 1.52
C PHE A 52 13.07 3.61 1.47
N ASP A 53 13.30 2.94 2.60
CA ASP A 53 13.37 1.48 2.68
C ASP A 53 12.53 0.93 3.85
N ALA A 54 11.87 -0.20 3.62
CA ALA A 54 11.09 -0.94 4.61
C ALA A 54 10.94 -2.40 4.15
N PRO A 55 12.05 -3.14 4.02
CA PRO A 55 12.09 -4.37 3.25
C PRO A 55 11.21 -5.45 3.87
N ASP A 56 11.19 -5.57 5.20
CA ASP A 56 10.37 -6.54 5.91
C ASP A 56 8.88 -6.21 5.82
N LEU A 57 8.50 -4.93 5.98
CA LEU A 57 7.12 -4.48 5.82
C LEU A 57 6.61 -4.72 4.39
N LEU A 58 7.38 -4.32 3.40
CA LEU A 58 7.03 -4.52 1.99
C LEU A 58 6.98 -6.00 1.64
N ALA A 59 7.87 -6.83 2.18
CA ALA A 59 7.85 -8.27 1.97
C ALA A 59 6.55 -8.88 2.50
N VAL A 60 6.12 -8.53 3.73
CA VAL A 60 4.87 -9.08 4.28
C VAL A 60 3.63 -8.55 3.57
N LEU A 61 3.60 -7.27 3.19
CA LEU A 61 2.48 -6.70 2.42
C LEU A 61 2.35 -7.37 1.05
N ASN A 62 3.45 -7.50 0.32
CA ASN A 62 3.44 -8.12 -1.00
C ASN A 62 3.15 -9.62 -0.92
N GLN A 63 3.61 -10.31 0.11
CA GLN A 63 3.24 -11.70 0.35
C GLN A 63 1.74 -11.83 0.65
N ALA A 64 1.16 -10.93 1.44
CA ALA A 64 -0.27 -10.90 1.74
C ALA A 64 -1.12 -10.68 0.47
N LEU A 65 -0.75 -9.69 -0.36
CA LEU A 65 -1.39 -9.41 -1.65
C LEU A 65 -1.29 -10.60 -2.61
N LYS A 66 -0.11 -11.23 -2.69
CA LYS A 66 0.12 -12.45 -3.49
C LYS A 66 -0.74 -13.61 -3.00
N ASN A 67 -0.85 -13.82 -1.68
CA ASN A 67 -1.70 -14.87 -1.10
C ASN A 67 -3.18 -14.64 -1.42
N ALA A 68 -3.63 -13.38 -1.39
CA ALA A 68 -4.96 -12.96 -1.80
C ALA A 68 -5.17 -13.02 -3.33
N LYS A 69 -4.11 -13.26 -4.10
CA LYS A 69 -4.09 -13.21 -5.58
C LYS A 69 -4.54 -11.86 -6.13
N ALA A 70 -4.30 -10.79 -5.37
CA ALA A 70 -4.56 -9.42 -5.81
C ALA A 70 -3.50 -9.04 -6.88
N PRO A 71 -3.89 -8.40 -8.00
CA PRO A 71 -2.97 -7.95 -9.04
C PRO A 71 -2.22 -6.66 -8.65
N ILE A 72 -1.85 -6.53 -7.38
CA ILE A 72 -1.34 -5.30 -6.76
C ILE A 72 0.01 -5.56 -6.11
N THR A 73 0.91 -4.58 -6.18
CA THR A 73 2.19 -4.57 -5.45
C THR A 73 2.26 -3.34 -4.54
N ALA A 74 2.72 -3.53 -3.31
CA ALA A 74 3.03 -2.47 -2.38
C ALA A 74 4.48 -2.00 -2.53
N ARG A 75 4.68 -0.69 -2.52
CA ARG A 75 5.97 0.01 -2.56
C ARG A 75 5.96 1.16 -1.56
N LEU A 76 7.13 1.78 -1.37
CA LEU A 76 7.20 3.09 -0.72
C LEU A 76 7.10 4.19 -1.78
N GLY A 77 6.54 5.35 -1.41
CA GLY A 77 6.52 6.56 -2.22
C GLY A 77 6.71 7.82 -1.39
N GLY A 78 7.50 8.77 -1.89
CA GLY A 78 7.85 10.01 -1.18
C GLY A 78 6.97 11.16 -1.65
N ILE A 79 6.19 11.75 -0.74
CA ILE A 79 5.46 12.98 -1.00
C ILE A 79 6.34 14.15 -0.56
N HIS A 80 6.56 15.11 -1.46
CA HIS A 80 7.45 16.26 -1.30
C HIS A 80 6.66 17.58 -1.37
N ASP A 81 5.55 17.65 -0.63
CA ASP A 81 4.79 18.89 -0.41
C ASP A 81 5.33 19.63 0.84
N ASP A 82 4.54 20.55 1.40
CA ASP A 82 4.91 21.30 2.61
C ASP A 82 5.13 20.41 3.85
N THR A 83 4.63 19.17 3.85
CA THR A 83 4.80 18.17 4.93
C THR A 83 5.36 16.86 4.38
N PRO A 84 6.67 16.80 4.07
CA PRO A 84 7.26 15.67 3.39
C PRO A 84 7.13 14.36 4.20
N ARG A 85 6.81 13.28 3.49
CA ARG A 85 6.48 11.99 4.11
C ARG A 85 6.75 10.81 3.19
N THR A 86 7.24 9.71 3.79
CA THR A 86 7.26 8.37 3.21
C THR A 86 5.90 7.73 3.44
N VAL A 87 5.27 7.25 2.37
CA VAL A 87 3.95 6.61 2.39
C VAL A 87 4.01 5.24 1.71
N ILE A 88 2.97 4.42 1.92
CA ILE A 88 2.74 3.23 1.10
C ILE A 88 2.10 3.64 -0.23
N VAL A 89 2.59 3.05 -1.31
CA VAL A 89 2.00 3.15 -2.65
C VAL A 89 1.56 1.76 -3.10
N PHE A 90 0.33 1.66 -3.56
CA PHE A 90 -0.20 0.45 -4.18
C PHE A 90 -0.20 0.64 -5.69
N GLU A 91 0.42 -0.29 -6.41
CA GLU A 91 0.57 -0.25 -7.86
C GLU A 91 -0.14 -1.46 -8.48
N HIS A 92 -1.03 -1.19 -9.43
CA HIS A 92 -1.63 -2.22 -10.27
C HIS A 92 -0.58 -2.86 -11.17
N GLN A 93 -0.55 -4.19 -11.27
CA GLN A 93 0.44 -4.91 -12.07
C GLN A 93 0.09 -4.92 -13.56
N GLY A 94 -1.18 -4.68 -13.91
CA GLY A 94 -1.64 -4.54 -15.29
C GLY A 94 -1.35 -3.15 -15.87
N ALA A 95 -1.06 -3.12 -17.17
CA ALA A 95 -0.80 -1.90 -17.95
C ALA A 95 -2.06 -1.36 -18.66
N ASP A 96 -3.25 -1.83 -18.26
CA ASP A 96 -4.51 -1.39 -18.84
C ASP A 96 -4.83 0.04 -18.37
N PRO A 97 -4.98 1.03 -19.27
CA PRO A 97 -5.40 2.38 -18.90
C PRO A 97 -6.82 2.43 -18.32
N ALA A 98 -7.62 1.36 -18.47
CA ALA A 98 -8.91 1.22 -17.82
C ALA A 98 -8.83 0.47 -16.48
N ALA A 99 -7.62 0.12 -16.00
CA ALA A 99 -7.46 -0.52 -14.70
C ALA A 99 -8.06 0.34 -13.60
N VAL A 100 -8.74 -0.30 -12.66
CA VAL A 100 -9.32 0.36 -11.49
C VAL A 100 -8.65 -0.20 -10.25
N LEU A 101 -8.29 0.67 -9.33
CA LEU A 101 -7.80 0.33 -8.01
C LEU A 101 -8.54 1.21 -7.01
N GLU A 102 -8.99 0.63 -5.91
CA GLU A 102 -9.59 1.34 -4.79
C GLU A 102 -9.14 0.69 -3.49
N ILE A 103 -8.84 1.51 -2.48
CA ILE A 103 -8.56 1.03 -1.12
C ILE A 103 -9.79 1.26 -0.27
N ASP A 104 -10.26 0.21 0.39
CA ASP A 104 -11.42 0.30 1.26
C ASP A 104 -11.02 0.85 2.64
N ILE A 105 -11.69 1.90 3.07
CA ILE A 105 -11.51 2.55 4.38
C ILE A 105 -11.80 1.62 5.56
N ARG A 106 -12.51 0.50 5.32
CA ARG A 106 -12.81 -0.55 6.31
C ARG A 106 -11.63 -1.49 6.56
N SER A 107 -10.53 -1.37 5.81
CA SER A 107 -9.29 -2.09 6.09
C SER A 107 -8.87 -1.82 7.54
N THR A 108 -8.61 -2.87 8.32
CA THR A 108 -8.21 -2.67 9.72
C THR A 108 -6.83 -1.99 9.81
N CYS A 109 -5.99 -2.16 8.79
CA CYS A 109 -4.70 -1.48 8.69
C CYS A 109 -4.81 -0.01 8.22
N TYR A 110 -6.00 0.49 7.85
CA TYR A 110 -6.15 1.78 7.17
C TYR A 110 -5.52 2.93 7.96
N SER A 111 -5.85 3.09 9.24
CA SER A 111 -5.30 4.17 10.09
C SER A 111 -3.80 4.01 10.40
N THR A 112 -3.28 2.78 10.31
CA THR A 112 -1.87 2.45 10.58
C THR A 112 -0.99 2.76 9.37
N LEU A 113 -1.44 2.41 8.16
CA LEU A 113 -0.61 2.39 6.95
C LEU A 113 -0.99 3.43 5.90
N ILE A 114 -2.23 3.94 5.89
CA ILE A 114 -2.80 4.65 4.73
C ILE A 114 -3.39 6.00 5.14
N GLU A 115 -4.26 6.03 6.16
CA GLU A 115 -4.98 7.15 6.78
C GLU A 115 -5.91 7.95 5.87
N SER A 116 -5.45 8.30 4.67
CA SER A 116 -6.23 8.87 3.58
C SER A 116 -5.53 8.59 2.25
N ILE A 117 -6.20 8.82 1.13
CA ILE A 117 -5.58 8.75 -0.19
C ILE A 117 -5.08 10.14 -0.57
N TYR A 118 -3.79 10.26 -0.86
CA TYR A 118 -3.20 11.51 -1.33
C TYR A 118 -3.57 11.77 -2.80
N GLY A 119 -3.50 10.73 -3.63
CA GLY A 119 -3.82 10.83 -5.04
C GLY A 119 -3.74 9.50 -5.77
N THR A 120 -4.29 9.51 -6.98
CA THR A 120 -4.21 8.42 -7.94
C THR A 120 -3.48 8.92 -9.18
N GLU A 121 -2.46 8.19 -9.62
CA GLU A 121 -1.70 8.53 -10.81
C GLU A 121 -1.79 7.38 -11.82
N ASP A 122 -2.18 7.69 -13.06
CA ASP A 122 -1.79 6.88 -14.20
C ASP A 122 -0.27 6.94 -14.26
N ALA A 123 0.39 5.79 -14.21
CA ALA A 123 1.84 5.82 -14.28
C ALA A 123 2.24 6.24 -15.70
N VAL A 124 2.68 7.49 -15.80
CA VAL A 124 3.02 8.15 -17.06
C VAL A 124 4.07 7.33 -17.81
N GLN A 125 3.83 7.15 -19.11
CA GLN A 125 4.68 6.44 -20.08
C GLN A 125 6.08 7.04 -20.22
#